data_AF-A0A8X6VDT3-F1
#
_entry.id   AF-A0A8X6VDT3-F1
#
_cell.length_a   1.000
_cell.length_b   1.000
_cell.length_c   1.000
_cell.angle_alpha   90.00
_cell.angle_beta   90.00
_cell.angle_gamma   90.00
#
_symmetry.space_group_name_H-M   'P 1'
#
loop_
_entity.id
_entity.type
_entity.pdbx_description
1 polymer ?
#
loop_
_entity_poly.entity_id
_entity_poly.type
_entity_poly.pdbx_seq_one_letter_code
_entity_poly.pdbx_strand_id
1 'polypeptide(L)'
;MRQAVWAVWAHTSSTDDEPKHWFCPKGKNSWCKYDVSVHNNTVNEFSHKNTLPKAISEVIKPVFKDLSHLKLLRRCLGGKTQNVNKSLNSLIWKYSPKLIGSGINVTKIAAFIAACEYNDGSKNRIDLMRALNLKINKTNVLNCVNIDKVRKSTAKRQVSKTSFEARKAKKLKILKQIEQCKLAEGNIYAAGTF
;
A
#
# COMPACT_ATOMS: atom_id res chain seq x y z
N MET A 1 -16.71 -4.06 0.14
CA MET A 1 -15.43 -4.79 0.02
C MET A 1 -15.60 -6.22 -0.47
N ARG A 2 -16.42 -7.07 0.16
CA ARG A 2 -16.59 -8.48 -0.28
C ARG A 2 -16.98 -8.64 -1.75
N GLN A 3 -18.04 -7.93 -2.19
CA GLN A 3 -18.46 -7.93 -3.59
C GLN A 3 -17.36 -7.39 -4.52
N ALA A 4 -16.63 -6.35 -4.11
CA ALA A 4 -15.54 -5.81 -4.92
C ALA A 4 -14.37 -6.80 -5.10
N VAL A 5 -14.03 -7.60 -4.08
CA VAL A 5 -13.03 -8.68 -4.20
C VAL A 5 -13.49 -9.72 -5.21
N TRP A 6 -14.75 -10.13 -5.12
CA TRP A 6 -15.32 -11.08 -6.08
C TRP A 6 -15.49 -10.52 -7.48
N ALA A 7 -15.75 -9.22 -7.63
CA ALA A 7 -15.77 -8.54 -8.92
C ALA A 7 -14.44 -8.67 -9.64
N VAL A 8 -13.30 -8.58 -8.92
CA VAL A 8 -11.97 -8.78 -9.52
C VAL A 8 -11.83 -10.18 -10.11
N TRP A 9 -12.16 -11.22 -9.34
CA TRP A 9 -12.10 -12.60 -9.83
C TRP A 9 -13.02 -12.82 -11.04
N ALA A 10 -14.24 -12.29 -10.96
CA ALA A 10 -15.24 -12.39 -12.02
C ALA A 10 -14.74 -11.71 -13.31
N HIS A 11 -14.20 -10.48 -13.21
CA HIS A 11 -13.55 -9.80 -14.33
C HIS A 11 -12.40 -10.61 -14.95
N THR A 12 -11.53 -11.20 -14.13
CA THR A 12 -10.38 -11.97 -14.63
C THR A 12 -10.76 -13.31 -15.26
N SER A 13 -11.94 -13.85 -14.95
CA SER A 13 -12.45 -15.12 -15.48
C SER A 13 -13.59 -14.95 -16.50
N SER A 14 -13.90 -13.71 -16.86
CA SER A 14 -14.95 -13.34 -17.78
C SER A 14 -14.49 -13.49 -19.22
N THR A 15 -15.33 -14.11 -20.05
CA THR A 15 -15.10 -14.27 -21.50
C THR A 15 -16.24 -13.62 -22.27
N ASP A 16 -16.06 -13.47 -23.59
CA ASP A 16 -17.13 -12.97 -24.47
C ASP A 16 -18.32 -13.95 -24.48
N ASP A 17 -18.07 -15.26 -24.45
CA ASP A 17 -19.11 -16.31 -24.38
C ASP A 17 -19.77 -16.42 -23.00
N GLU A 18 -19.00 -16.22 -21.93
CA GLU A 18 -19.45 -16.31 -20.54
C GLU A 18 -19.07 -15.02 -19.77
N PRO A 19 -19.85 -13.92 -19.92
CA PRO A 19 -19.56 -12.66 -19.26
C PRO A 19 -19.93 -12.67 -17.77
N LYS A 20 -18.99 -12.31 -16.91
CA LYS A 20 -19.08 -12.43 -15.44
C LYS A 20 -18.99 -11.07 -14.74
N HIS A 21 -20.03 -10.24 -14.90
CA HIS A 21 -20.07 -8.86 -14.36
C HIS A 21 -21.16 -8.62 -13.31
N TRP A 22 -21.66 -9.68 -12.66
CA TRP A 22 -22.76 -9.59 -11.69
C TRP A 22 -22.41 -8.84 -10.40
N PHE A 23 -21.12 -8.70 -10.05
CA PHE A 23 -20.69 -7.92 -8.88
C PHE A 23 -20.35 -6.46 -9.20
N CYS A 24 -20.50 -6.05 -10.45
CA CYS A 24 -20.18 -4.72 -10.91
C CYS A 24 -21.40 -3.80 -10.80
N PRO A 25 -21.20 -2.50 -10.52
CA PRO A 25 -22.30 -1.53 -10.52
C PRO A 25 -22.90 -1.42 -11.92
N LYS A 26 -24.21 -1.22 -12.02
CA LYS A 26 -24.92 -1.09 -13.29
C LYS A 26 -25.10 0.36 -13.71
N GLY A 27 -25.30 0.58 -15.01
CA GLY A 27 -25.64 1.86 -15.61
C GLY A 27 -24.46 2.67 -16.15
N LYS A 28 -24.76 3.84 -16.74
CA LYS A 28 -23.81 4.71 -17.46
C LYS A 28 -22.56 5.11 -16.66
N ASN A 29 -22.71 5.27 -15.35
CA ASN A 29 -21.63 5.70 -14.46
C ASN A 29 -20.88 4.51 -13.82
N SER A 30 -21.08 3.29 -14.34
CA SER A 30 -20.31 2.13 -13.91
C SER A 30 -18.85 2.28 -14.29
N TRP A 31 -17.96 1.82 -13.41
CA TRP A 31 -16.55 1.67 -13.74
C TRP A 31 -16.30 0.42 -14.60
N CYS A 32 -17.27 -0.50 -14.69
CA CYS A 32 -17.18 -1.71 -15.50
C CYS A 32 -17.52 -1.38 -16.96
N LYS A 33 -16.52 -1.50 -17.84
CA LYS A 33 -16.68 -1.21 -19.28
C LYS A 33 -17.74 -2.09 -19.96
N TYR A 34 -17.88 -3.34 -19.55
CA TYR A 34 -18.93 -4.23 -20.05
C TYR A 34 -20.32 -3.73 -19.65
N ASP A 35 -20.53 -3.35 -18.39
CA ASP A 35 -21.85 -2.82 -17.98
C ASP A 35 -22.18 -1.47 -18.64
N VAL A 36 -21.16 -0.68 -18.97
CA VAL A 36 -21.32 0.55 -19.77
C VAL A 36 -21.71 0.21 -21.21
N SER A 37 -21.10 -0.80 -21.84
CA SER A 37 -21.49 -1.21 -23.20
C SER A 37 -22.88 -1.84 -23.24
N VAL A 38 -23.28 -2.58 -22.20
CA VAL A 38 -24.66 -3.06 -22.01
C VAL A 38 -25.63 -1.90 -21.93
N HIS A 39 -25.32 -0.86 -21.14
CA HIS A 39 -26.19 0.31 -21.03
C HIS A 39 -26.32 1.10 -22.34
N ASN A 40 -25.23 1.19 -23.11
CA ASN A 40 -25.20 1.93 -24.38
C ASN A 40 -25.64 1.08 -25.59
N ASN A 41 -26.05 -0.17 -25.39
CA ASN A 41 -26.35 -1.14 -26.45
C ASN A 41 -25.19 -1.40 -27.44
N THR A 42 -23.94 -1.27 -27.00
CA THR A 42 -22.72 -1.51 -27.81
C THR A 42 -21.95 -2.76 -27.38
N VAL A 43 -22.66 -3.76 -26.83
CA VAL A 43 -22.04 -5.01 -26.32
C VAL A 43 -21.29 -5.77 -27.41
N ASN A 44 -21.77 -5.74 -28.65
CA ASN A 44 -21.16 -6.44 -29.78
C ASN A 44 -19.76 -5.90 -30.15
N GLU A 45 -19.45 -4.67 -29.75
CA GLU A 45 -18.13 -4.04 -29.97
C GLU A 45 -17.19 -4.29 -28.79
N PHE A 46 -17.70 -4.84 -27.69
CA PHE A 46 -16.92 -5.13 -26.50
C PHE A 46 -16.28 -6.51 -26.61
N SER A 47 -14.98 -6.59 -26.34
CA SER A 47 -14.27 -7.85 -26.19
C SER A 47 -13.46 -7.89 -24.90
N HIS A 48 -13.55 -9.03 -24.20
CA HIS A 48 -12.80 -9.30 -22.98
C HIS A 48 -11.32 -9.50 -23.28
N LYS A 49 -10.51 -8.57 -22.79
CA LYS A 49 -9.04 -8.64 -22.89
C LYS A 49 -8.45 -9.23 -21.60
N ASN A 50 -7.36 -9.98 -21.74
CA ASN A 50 -6.57 -10.52 -20.62
C ASN A 50 -7.33 -11.50 -19.71
N THR A 51 -8.25 -12.29 -20.27
CA THR A 51 -8.96 -13.33 -19.52
C THR A 51 -8.00 -14.46 -19.13
N LEU A 52 -8.08 -14.88 -17.88
CA LEU A 52 -7.33 -16.04 -17.39
C LEU A 52 -7.96 -17.33 -17.90
N PRO A 53 -7.16 -18.31 -18.35
CA PRO A 53 -7.64 -19.64 -18.65
C PRO A 53 -8.43 -20.24 -17.48
N LYS A 54 -9.51 -20.97 -17.80
CA LYS A 54 -10.43 -21.53 -16.80
C LYS A 54 -9.71 -22.32 -15.71
N ALA A 55 -8.77 -23.18 -16.10
CA ALA A 55 -7.94 -23.96 -15.18
C ALA A 55 -7.20 -23.08 -14.15
N ILE A 56 -6.62 -21.96 -14.59
CA ILE A 56 -5.92 -21.03 -13.69
C ILE A 56 -6.91 -20.29 -12.80
N SER A 57 -8.03 -19.82 -13.37
CA SER A 57 -9.05 -19.09 -12.62
C SER A 57 -9.68 -19.91 -11.49
N GLU A 58 -9.81 -21.22 -11.70
CA GLU A 58 -10.33 -22.17 -10.72
C GLU A 58 -9.32 -22.43 -9.60
N VAL A 59 -8.04 -22.60 -9.96
CA VAL A 59 -6.94 -22.77 -8.98
C VAL A 59 -6.80 -21.56 -8.05
N ILE A 60 -6.99 -20.33 -8.56
CA ILE A 60 -6.88 -19.12 -7.74
C ILE A 60 -8.18 -18.75 -7.01
N LYS A 61 -9.32 -19.34 -7.38
CA LYS A 61 -10.64 -19.03 -6.76
C LYS A 61 -10.66 -19.19 -5.23
N PRO A 62 -10.03 -20.21 -4.62
CA PRO A 62 -9.93 -20.32 -3.16
C PRO A 62 -9.23 -19.11 -2.52
N VAL A 63 -8.21 -18.54 -3.17
CA VAL A 63 -7.52 -17.34 -2.67
C VAL A 63 -8.50 -16.17 -2.59
N PHE A 64 -9.34 -15.97 -3.61
CA PHE A 64 -10.37 -14.93 -3.57
C PHE A 64 -11.44 -15.20 -2.50
N LYS A 65 -11.78 -16.47 -2.27
CA LYS A 65 -12.68 -16.87 -1.17
C LYS A 65 -12.10 -16.44 0.18
N ASP A 66 -10.83 -16.73 0.44
CA ASP A 66 -10.14 -16.36 1.68
C ASP A 66 -10.00 -14.83 1.82
N LEU A 67 -9.67 -14.14 0.73
CA LEU A 67 -9.62 -12.68 0.69
C LEU A 67 -10.98 -12.02 0.94
N SER A 68 -12.06 -12.72 0.60
CA SER A 68 -13.44 -12.26 0.82
C SER A 68 -13.96 -12.51 2.25
N HIS A 69 -13.18 -13.19 3.09
CA HIS A 69 -13.59 -13.58 4.44
C HIS A 69 -13.80 -12.36 5.34
N LEU A 70 -14.94 -12.30 6.03
CA LEU A 70 -15.35 -11.13 6.82
C LEU A 70 -14.36 -10.77 7.94
N LYS A 71 -13.75 -11.77 8.59
CA LYS A 71 -12.73 -11.55 9.64
C LYS A 71 -11.51 -10.80 9.09
N LEU A 72 -11.10 -11.10 7.86
CA LEU A 72 -10.00 -10.41 7.20
C LEU A 72 -10.42 -9.00 6.79
N LEU A 73 -11.57 -8.87 6.10
CA LEU A 73 -12.07 -7.58 5.64
C LEU A 73 -12.35 -6.58 6.76
N ARG A 74 -12.81 -7.05 7.93
CA ARG A 74 -13.01 -6.21 9.13
C ARG A 74 -11.70 -5.55 9.58
N ARG A 75 -10.54 -6.22 9.41
CA ARG A 75 -9.22 -5.63 9.72
C ARG A 75 -8.85 -4.49 8.77
N CYS A 76 -9.38 -4.51 7.54
CA CYS A 76 -9.14 -3.49 6.53
C CYS A 76 -9.99 -2.22 6.72
N LEU A 77 -11.11 -2.28 7.45
CA LEU A 77 -12.00 -1.12 7.69
C LEU A 77 -11.30 0.04 8.41
N GLY A 78 -10.32 -0.25 9.26
CA GLY A 78 -9.58 0.77 10.00
C GLY A 78 -8.62 1.60 9.15
N GLY A 79 -8.55 1.40 7.83
CA GLY A 79 -7.61 2.11 6.94
C GLY A 79 -6.14 1.83 7.27
N LYS A 80 -5.88 0.82 8.12
CA LYS A 80 -4.55 0.38 8.46
C LYS A 80 -3.98 -0.25 7.20
N THR A 81 -2.97 0.40 6.62
CA THR A 81 -2.23 -0.20 5.51
C THR A 81 -1.66 -1.54 5.97
N GLN A 82 -1.45 -2.47 5.03
CA GLN A 82 -0.83 -3.79 5.25
C GLN A 82 0.64 -3.70 5.75
N ASN A 83 1.02 -2.55 6.30
CA ASN A 83 2.35 -2.00 6.30
C ASN A 83 2.90 -1.74 7.70
N VAL A 84 2.39 -2.48 8.68
CA VAL A 84 2.98 -2.59 10.02
C VAL A 84 4.46 -2.98 9.89
N ASN A 85 4.80 -3.83 8.91
CA ASN A 85 6.17 -4.25 8.67
C ASN A 85 7.06 -3.16 8.02
N LYS A 86 6.59 -2.25 7.14
CA LYS A 86 7.50 -1.18 6.69
C LYS A 86 7.73 -0.11 7.76
N SER A 87 6.85 0.05 8.77
CA SER A 87 7.20 0.92 9.90
C SER A 87 8.39 0.36 10.69
N LEU A 88 8.45 -0.97 10.89
CA LEU A 88 9.62 -1.61 11.49
C LEU A 88 10.84 -1.55 10.56
N ASN A 89 10.70 -1.91 9.28
CA ASN A 89 11.81 -1.83 8.33
C ASN A 89 12.35 -0.40 8.18
N SER A 90 11.47 0.60 8.24
CA SER A 90 11.88 2.00 8.23
C SER A 90 12.69 2.38 9.48
N LEU A 91 12.40 1.80 10.65
CA LEU A 91 13.22 1.97 11.85
C LEU A 91 14.56 1.24 11.72
N ILE A 92 14.56 0.01 11.19
CA ILE A 92 15.80 -0.74 10.94
C ILE A 92 16.71 0.06 10.00
N TRP A 93 16.18 0.60 8.90
CA TRP A 93 16.95 1.39 7.95
C TRP A 93 17.34 2.77 8.46
N LYS A 94 16.66 3.29 9.48
CA LYS A 94 17.10 4.50 10.19
C LYS A 94 18.40 4.25 10.96
N TYR A 95 18.56 3.05 11.52
CA TYR A 95 19.75 2.66 12.29
C TYR A 95 20.84 2.02 11.44
N SER A 96 20.48 1.26 10.41
CA SER A 96 21.38 0.62 9.45
C SER A 96 20.92 0.98 8.03
N PRO A 97 21.32 2.15 7.51
CA PRO A 97 20.93 2.62 6.19
C PRO A 97 21.40 1.67 5.09
N LYS A 98 20.54 1.41 4.10
CA LYS A 98 20.88 0.53 2.96
C LYS A 98 22.07 1.00 2.12
N LEU A 99 22.28 2.32 2.11
CA LEU A 99 23.32 2.98 1.31
C LEU A 99 24.72 2.72 1.86
N ILE A 100 24.82 2.41 3.16
CA ILE A 100 26.09 2.19 3.84
C ILE A 100 26.15 0.73 4.24
N GLY A 101 27.04 -0.02 3.60
CA GLY A 101 27.30 -1.42 3.95
C GLY A 101 27.59 -1.53 5.46
N SER A 102 26.69 -2.17 6.20
CA SER A 102 26.84 -2.39 7.64
C SER A 102 27.25 -3.84 7.87
N GLY A 103 28.21 -4.07 8.76
CA GLY A 103 28.55 -5.43 9.19
C GLY A 103 27.36 -6.12 9.89
N ILE A 104 27.32 -7.45 9.84
CA ILE A 104 26.21 -8.27 10.36
C ILE A 104 25.85 -7.95 11.82
N ASN A 105 26.85 -7.66 12.66
CA ASN A 105 26.63 -7.32 14.07
C ASN A 105 25.94 -5.96 14.25
N VAL A 106 26.31 -4.96 13.45
CA VAL A 106 25.67 -3.64 13.45
C VAL A 106 24.21 -3.75 13.01
N THR A 107 23.95 -4.53 11.96
CA THR A 107 22.58 -4.75 11.48
C THR A 107 21.73 -5.51 12.50
N LYS A 108 22.29 -6.49 13.22
CA LYS A 108 21.60 -7.19 14.32
C LYS A 108 21.23 -6.23 15.46
N ILE A 109 22.18 -5.41 15.91
CA ILE A 109 21.93 -4.41 16.97
C ILE A 109 20.86 -3.40 16.51
N ALA A 110 20.97 -2.90 15.29
CA ALA A 110 19.98 -2.01 14.69
C ALA A 110 18.58 -2.63 14.65
N ALA A 111 18.47 -3.92 14.33
CA ALA A 111 17.21 -4.65 14.32
C ALA A 111 16.60 -4.78 15.72
N PHE A 112 17.41 -5.10 16.74
CA PHE A 112 16.94 -5.17 18.12
C PHE A 112 16.46 -3.81 18.64
N ILE A 113 17.24 -2.75 18.43
CA ILE A 113 16.85 -1.38 18.84
C ILE A 113 15.56 -0.96 18.12
N ALA A 114 15.44 -1.25 16.82
CA ALA A 114 14.25 -0.95 16.04
C ALA A 114 13.02 -1.69 16.58
N ALA A 115 13.13 -2.97 16.92
CA ALA A 115 12.03 -3.76 17.49
C ALA A 115 11.59 -3.21 18.85
N CYS A 116 12.55 -2.88 19.71
CA CYS A 116 12.32 -2.25 21.00
C CYS A 116 11.57 -0.90 20.86
N GLU A 117 12.03 0.00 19.98
CA GLU A 117 11.37 1.30 19.78
C GLU A 117 10.02 1.18 19.07
N TYR A 118 9.85 0.15 18.24
CA TYR A 118 8.59 -0.13 17.59
C TYR A 118 7.50 -0.51 18.62
N ASN A 119 7.84 -1.37 19.57
CA ASN A 119 6.92 -1.90 20.57
C ASN A 119 6.67 -0.90 21.72
N ASP A 120 7.74 -0.38 22.34
CA ASP A 120 7.63 0.43 23.57
C ASP A 120 7.85 1.94 23.35
N GLY A 121 8.13 2.35 22.12
CA GLY A 121 8.42 3.74 21.78
C GLY A 121 9.81 4.20 22.21
N SER A 122 9.99 5.51 22.31
CA SER A 122 11.28 6.12 22.61
C SER A 122 11.75 5.89 24.05
N LYS A 123 10.87 5.40 24.94
CA LYS A 123 11.24 5.01 26.32
C LYS A 123 12.33 3.94 26.34
N ASN A 124 12.32 3.01 25.38
CA ASN A 124 13.31 1.94 25.30
C ASN A 124 14.75 2.45 25.16
N ARG A 125 14.94 3.66 24.62
CA ARG A 125 16.27 4.30 24.57
C ARG A 125 16.82 4.60 25.96
N ILE A 126 15.95 5.00 26.89
CA ILE A 126 16.31 5.28 28.28
C ILE A 126 16.69 3.98 28.98
N ASP A 127 15.90 2.92 28.76
CA ASP A 127 16.15 1.61 29.37
C ASP A 127 17.47 1.01 28.85
N LEU A 128 17.75 1.14 27.55
CA LEU A 128 19.03 0.76 26.95
C LEU A 128 20.21 1.57 27.53
N MET A 129 20.05 2.89 27.68
CA MET A 129 21.08 3.74 28.29
C MET A 129 21.37 3.34 29.73
N ARG A 130 20.35 2.95 30.52
CA ARG A 130 20.56 2.41 31.88
C ARG A 130 21.33 1.11 31.85
N ALA A 131 20.97 0.19 30.96
CA ALA A 131 21.66 -1.10 30.83
C ALA A 131 23.14 -0.95 30.45
N LEU A 132 23.48 0.12 29.71
CA LEU A 132 24.85 0.46 29.33
C LEU A 132 25.58 1.36 30.36
N ASN A 133 24.98 1.58 31.54
CA ASN A 133 25.52 2.46 32.60
C ASN A 133 25.80 3.90 32.14
N LEU A 134 25.02 4.42 31.20
CA LEU A 134 25.13 5.80 30.73
C LEU A 134 24.39 6.76 31.67
N LYS A 135 24.94 7.95 31.89
CA LYS A 135 24.32 8.99 32.72
C LYS A 135 23.10 9.58 32.01
N ILE A 136 21.93 9.49 32.65
CA ILE A 136 20.67 10.00 32.11
C ILE A 136 20.28 11.26 32.86
N ASN A 137 20.07 12.36 32.12
CA ASN A 137 19.52 13.60 32.68
C ASN A 137 17.99 13.65 32.48
N LYS A 138 17.33 14.56 33.22
CA LYS A 138 15.87 14.78 33.09
C LYS A 138 15.48 15.21 31.67
N THR A 139 16.36 15.93 30.98
CA THR A 139 16.17 16.41 29.60
C THR A 139 16.04 15.25 28.60
N ASN A 140 16.84 14.19 28.73
CA ASN A 140 16.81 13.01 27.87
C ASN A 140 15.46 12.29 27.97
N VAL A 141 14.92 12.19 29.20
CA VAL A 141 13.61 11.61 29.45
C VAL A 141 12.51 12.45 28.80
N LEU A 142 12.56 13.76 28.99
CA LEU A 142 11.59 14.69 28.38
C LEU A 142 11.64 14.65 26.85
N ASN A 143 12.83 14.57 26.26
CA ASN A 143 13.03 14.45 24.82
C ASN A 143 12.40 13.17 24.27
N CYS A 144 12.57 12.03 24.94
CA CYS A 144 11.93 10.77 24.54
C CYS A 144 10.40 10.89 24.54
N VAL A 145 9.82 11.50 25.58
CA VAL A 145 8.38 11.75 25.67
C VAL A 145 7.90 12.66 24.54
N ASN A 146 8.65 13.71 24.22
CA ASN A 146 8.30 14.64 23.15
C ASN A 146 8.37 13.98 21.76
N ILE A 147 9.40 13.17 21.49
CA ILE A 147 9.50 12.38 20.26
C ILE A 147 8.27 11.47 20.10
N ASP A 148 7.86 10.77 21.16
CA ASP A 148 6.67 9.93 21.12
C ASP A 148 5.37 10.71 20.94
N LYS A 149 5.24 11.90 21.55
CA LYS A 149 4.10 12.80 21.32
C LYS A 149 4.00 13.22 19.85
N VAL A 150 5.11 13.66 19.24
CA VAL A 150 5.17 14.06 17.83
C VAL A 150 4.87 12.87 16.91
N ARG A 151 5.42 11.69 17.21
CA ARG A 151 5.14 10.44 16.48
C ARG A 151 3.64 10.12 16.50
N LYS A 152 3.01 10.13 17.67
CA LYS A 152 1.57 9.85 17.82
C LYS A 152 0.69 10.90 17.11
N SER A 153 1.05 12.18 17.22
CA SER A 153 0.35 13.27 16.53
C SER A 153 0.44 13.12 15.01
N THR A 154 1.63 12.83 14.49
CA THR A 154 1.86 12.63 13.06
C THR A 154 1.08 11.42 12.54
N ALA A 155 1.06 10.31 13.29
CA ALA A 155 0.28 9.14 12.93
C ALA A 155 -1.23 9.45 12.87
N LYS A 156 -1.77 10.16 13.86
CA LYS A 156 -3.18 10.61 13.85
C LYS A 156 -3.48 11.49 12.63
N ARG A 157 -2.59 12.44 12.31
CA ARG A 157 -2.71 13.29 11.12
C ARG A 157 -2.68 12.48 9.83
N GLN A 158 -1.84 11.46 9.73
CA GLN A 158 -1.76 10.58 8.55
C GLN A 158 -2.93 9.59 8.41
N VAL A 159 -3.70 9.38 9.47
CA VAL A 159 -4.91 8.53 9.44
C VAL A 159 -6.17 9.35 9.10
N SER A 160 -6.17 10.67 9.28
CA SER A 160 -7.34 11.50 8.97
C SER A 160 -7.73 11.42 7.49
N LYS A 161 -9.03 11.49 7.19
CA LYS A 161 -9.57 11.47 5.81
C LYS A 161 -9.00 12.61 4.94
N THR A 162 -8.79 13.80 5.52
CA THR A 162 -8.15 14.93 4.85
C THR A 162 -6.75 14.60 4.34
N SER A 163 -6.00 13.76 5.05
CA SER A 163 -4.67 13.31 4.58
C SER A 163 -4.75 12.32 3.42
N PHE A 164 -5.81 11.51 3.32
CA PHE A 164 -5.99 10.58 2.19
C PHE A 164 -6.33 11.36 0.91
N GLU A 165 -7.28 12.30 0.99
CA GLU A 165 -7.64 13.17 -0.12
C GLU A 165 -6.48 14.05 -0.54
N ALA A 166 -5.76 14.66 0.42
CA ALA A 166 -4.55 15.42 0.13
C ALA A 166 -3.44 14.54 -0.49
N ARG A 167 -3.27 13.29 -0.05
CA ARG A 167 -2.34 12.33 -0.67
C ARG A 167 -2.76 11.97 -2.10
N LYS A 168 -4.04 11.74 -2.35
CA LYS A 168 -4.60 11.45 -3.68
C LYS A 168 -4.39 12.65 -4.61
N ALA A 169 -4.68 13.86 -4.15
CA ALA A 169 -4.47 15.10 -4.88
C ALA A 169 -2.97 15.34 -5.19
N LYS A 170 -2.09 15.12 -4.21
CA LYS A 170 -0.63 15.23 -4.42
C LYS A 170 -0.12 14.22 -5.44
N LYS A 171 -0.57 12.96 -5.39
CA LYS A 171 -0.22 11.94 -6.38
C LYS A 171 -0.69 12.32 -7.78
N LEU A 172 -1.92 12.82 -7.92
CA LEU A 172 -2.44 13.31 -9.20
C LEU A 172 -1.63 14.49 -9.75
N LYS A 173 -1.21 15.42 -8.89
CA LYS A 173 -0.36 16.55 -9.30
C LYS A 173 1.00 16.08 -9.81
N ILE A 174 1.65 15.13 -9.11
CA ILE A 174 2.93 14.54 -9.54
C ILE A 174 2.76 13.80 -10.89
N LEU A 175 1.68 13.03 -11.06
CA LEU A 175 1.43 12.32 -12.33
C LEU A 175 1.26 13.29 -13.50
N LYS A 176 0.48 14.37 -13.32
CA LYS A 176 0.34 15.43 -14.33
C LYS A 176 1.68 16.06 -14.67
N GLN A 177 2.53 16.29 -13.67
CA GLN A 177 3.83 16.91 -13.88
C GLN A 177 4.80 15.96 -14.60
N ILE A 178 4.78 14.66 -14.28
CA ILE A 178 5.54 13.64 -15.01
C ILE A 178 5.06 13.55 -16.47
N GLU A 179 3.75 13.60 -16.70
CA GLU A 179 3.17 13.57 -18.04
C GLU A 179 3.56 14.81 -18.87
N GLN A 180 3.57 15.99 -18.24
CA GLN A 180 4.08 17.23 -18.84
C GLN A 180 5.58 17.15 -19.15
N CYS A 181 6.41 16.60 -18.23
CA CYS A 181 7.83 16.38 -18.49
C CYS A 181 8.05 15.40 -19.65
N LYS A 182 7.29 14.30 -19.71
CA LYS A 182 7.36 13.34 -20.83
C LYS A 182 6.98 13.97 -22.17
N LEU A 183 5.96 14.83 -22.18
CA LEU A 183 5.57 15.57 -23.38
C LEU A 183 6.64 16.58 -23.82
N ALA A 184 7.33 17.21 -22.86
CA ALA A 184 8.41 18.16 -23.13
C ALA A 184 9.73 17.48 -23.56
N GLU A 185 10.04 16.31 -23.00
CA GLU A 185 11.24 15.52 -23.33
C GLU A 185 11.13 14.83 -24.71
N GLY A 186 9.91 14.59 -25.21
CA GLY A 186 9.69 13.89 -26.48
C GLY A 186 10.13 12.41 -26.45
N ASN A 187 10.14 11.75 -27.61
CA ASN A 187 10.65 10.39 -27.72
C ASN A 187 12.19 10.40 -27.75
N ILE A 188 12.81 10.11 -26.61
CA ILE A 188 14.28 10.17 -26.46
C ILE A 188 14.97 8.96 -27.12
N TYR A 189 14.28 7.83 -27.27
CA TYR A 189 14.80 6.63 -27.94
C TYR A 189 13.69 5.86 -28.68
N ALA A 190 13.85 5.68 -29.99
CA ALA A 190 13.08 4.74 -30.78
C ALA A 190 13.87 3.43 -30.95
N ALA A 191 13.19 2.29 -30.94
CA ALA A 191 13.84 1.01 -31.22
C ALA A 191 14.40 1.04 -32.65
N GLY A 192 15.72 0.90 -32.78
CA GLY A 192 16.41 0.86 -34.08
C GLY A 192 17.00 2.18 -34.56
N THR A 193 17.04 3.24 -33.75
CA THR A 193 17.77 4.47 -34.11
C THR A 193 19.14 4.52 -33.44
N PHE A 194 20.11 3.86 -34.07
CA PHE A 194 21.55 4.17 -34.10
C PHE A 194 22.09 3.75 -35.47
#